data_AF-A0A024JYZ2-F1
#
_entry.id   AF-A0A024JYZ2-F1
#
_cell.length_a   1.000
_cell.length_b   1.000
_cell.length_c   1.000
_cell.angle_alpha   90.00
_cell.angle_beta   90.00
_cell.angle_gamma   90.00
#
_symmetry.space_group_name_H-M   'P 1'
#
loop_
_entity.id
_entity.type
_entity.pdbx_description
1 polymer ?
#
loop_
_entity_poly.entity_id
_entity_poly.type
_entity_poly.pdbx_seq_one_letter_code
_entity_poly.pdbx_strand_id
1 'polypeptide(L)'
;MARRTEDHPLDYADFEGVIPDGEYGAGPVIVWDRGTYANATEREMAECLDRGHLSFRLRGAKLCGGFALTRIREGRDETWLLIKRRDEHADARRKPAKSQPESVLSGRTLDDLAESS
;
A
#
# COMPACT_ATOMS: atom_id res chain seq x y z
N MET A 1 -9.94 -3.61 -4.05
CA MET A 1 -9.27 -3.71 -5.37
C MET A 1 -8.06 -2.80 -5.34
N ALA A 2 -7.06 -3.06 -6.18
CA ALA A 2 -5.88 -2.23 -6.36
C ALA A 2 -5.77 -1.84 -7.84
N ARG A 3 -5.37 -0.60 -8.10
CA ARG A 3 -5.12 -0.06 -9.44
C ARG A 3 -3.64 0.28 -9.51
N ARG A 4 -2.97 -0.13 -10.59
CA ARG A 4 -1.57 0.22 -10.81
C ARG A 4 -1.49 1.72 -11.15
N THR A 5 -0.62 2.43 -10.44
CA THR A 5 -0.30 3.84 -10.67
C THR A 5 1.08 3.97 -11.28
N GLU A 6 1.52 5.19 -11.53
CA GLU A 6 2.88 5.48 -11.99
C GLU A 6 3.92 5.07 -10.94
N ASP A 7 5.14 4.77 -11.42
CA ASP A 7 6.27 4.49 -10.54
C ASP A 7 6.70 5.78 -9.82
N HIS A 8 7.09 5.66 -8.55
CA HIS A 8 7.52 6.78 -7.72
C HIS A 8 8.99 6.62 -7.31
N PRO A 9 9.74 7.73 -7.12
CA PRO A 9 11.10 7.66 -6.60
C PRO A 9 11.12 7.12 -5.17
N LEU A 10 12.21 6.46 -4.77
CA LEU A 10 12.31 5.82 -3.45
C LEU A 10 12.15 6.82 -2.28
N ASP A 11 12.64 8.04 -2.43
CA ASP A 11 12.53 9.08 -1.39
C ASP A 11 11.08 9.48 -1.11
N TYR A 12 10.17 9.22 -2.06
CA TYR A 12 8.74 9.46 -1.87
C TYR A 12 8.11 8.54 -0.80
N ALA A 13 8.77 7.45 -0.42
CA ALA A 13 8.32 6.56 0.63
C ALA A 13 8.22 7.24 2.01
N ASP A 14 8.92 8.38 2.19
CA ASP A 14 8.97 9.14 3.44
C ASP A 14 8.22 10.48 3.37
N PHE A 15 7.52 10.74 2.26
CA PHE A 15 6.80 11.98 2.05
C PHE A 15 5.50 12.06 2.89
N GLU A 16 5.33 13.19 3.60
CA GLU A 16 4.08 13.61 4.23
C GLU A 16 3.82 15.08 3.96
N GLY A 17 2.59 15.43 3.62
CA GLY A 17 2.22 16.81 3.30
C GLY A 17 0.91 16.90 2.53
N VAL A 18 0.68 18.05 1.89
CA VAL A 18 -0.49 18.27 1.04
C VAL A 18 -0.03 18.57 -0.38
N ILE A 19 -0.51 17.75 -1.32
CA ILE A 19 -0.23 17.92 -2.74
C ILE A 19 -1.21 18.93 -3.31
N PRO A 20 -0.74 20.00 -3.99
CA PRO A 20 -1.60 21.05 -4.52
C PRO A 20 -2.70 20.52 -5.45
N ASP A 21 -3.82 21.23 -5.49
CA ASP A 21 -4.90 20.95 -6.42
C ASP A 21 -4.44 21.05 -7.89
N GLY A 22 -4.90 20.12 -8.71
CA GLY A 22 -4.54 20.05 -10.13
C GLY A 22 -3.31 19.19 -10.43
N GLU A 23 -2.52 18.84 -9.42
CA GLU A 23 -1.42 17.88 -9.54
C GLU A 23 -1.91 16.44 -9.39
N TYR A 24 -1.18 15.48 -9.98
CA TYR A 24 -1.48 14.06 -9.78
C TYR A 24 -1.26 13.66 -8.32
N GLY A 25 -2.30 13.12 -7.68
CA GLY A 25 -2.27 12.77 -6.26
C GLY A 25 -2.66 13.91 -5.31
N ALA A 26 -3.28 14.99 -5.81
CA ALA A 26 -3.77 16.12 -5.02
C ALA A 26 -4.48 15.70 -3.72
N GLY A 27 -4.21 16.45 -2.65
CA GLY A 27 -4.77 16.24 -1.30
C GLY A 27 -3.73 15.86 -0.24
N PRO A 28 -4.18 15.62 1.00
CA PRO A 28 -3.31 15.23 2.11
C PRO A 28 -2.74 13.82 1.92
N VAL A 29 -1.46 13.66 2.24
CA VAL A 29 -0.70 12.41 2.15
C VAL A 29 0.03 12.17 3.46
N ILE A 30 -0.12 10.95 4.00
CA ILE A 30 0.62 10.46 5.16
C ILE A 30 1.31 9.13 4.84
N VAL A 31 2.39 8.83 5.58
CA VAL A 31 2.97 7.48 5.60
C VAL A 31 2.18 6.64 6.60
N TRP A 32 1.11 6.01 6.11
CA TRP A 32 0.19 5.25 6.95
C TRP A 32 0.77 3.94 7.50
N ASP A 33 1.65 3.28 6.75
CA ASP A 33 2.42 2.12 7.20
C ASP A 33 3.79 2.11 6.50
N ARG A 34 4.82 1.59 7.16
CA ARG A 34 6.18 1.53 6.64
C ARG A 34 6.88 0.29 7.16
N GLY A 35 7.74 -0.29 6.32
CA GLY A 35 8.61 -1.37 6.70
C GLY A 35 9.28 -2.03 5.50
N THR A 36 9.48 -3.34 5.59
CA THR A 36 10.11 -4.13 4.52
C THR A 36 9.14 -5.17 3.96
N TYR A 37 9.49 -5.70 2.80
CA TYR A 37 8.80 -6.85 2.22
C TYR A 37 9.80 -7.94 1.84
N ALA A 38 9.32 -9.18 1.77
CA ALA A 38 10.06 -10.31 1.23
C ALA A 38 9.25 -10.99 0.13
N ASN A 39 9.91 -11.29 -0.99
CA ASN A 39 9.31 -12.08 -2.05
C ASN A 39 8.93 -13.48 -1.51
N ALA A 40 7.70 -13.91 -1.75
CA ALA A 40 7.18 -15.21 -1.35
C ALA A 40 6.67 -16.01 -2.56
N THR A 41 7.16 -15.69 -3.75
CA THR A 41 6.98 -16.46 -4.99
C THR A 41 8.26 -17.22 -5.36
N GLU A 42 8.18 -18.09 -6.35
CA GLU A 42 9.32 -18.90 -6.83
C GLU A 42 10.22 -18.17 -7.84
N ARG A 43 9.77 -17.02 -8.35
CA ARG A 43 10.40 -16.23 -9.42
C ARG A 43 10.77 -14.83 -8.93
N GLU A 44 11.49 -14.08 -9.75
CA GLU A 44 11.73 -12.67 -9.49
C GLU A 44 10.43 -11.86 -9.45
N MET A 45 10.37 -10.86 -8.58
CA MET A 45 9.16 -10.04 -8.37
C MET A 45 8.69 -9.36 -9.66
N ALA A 46 9.63 -8.86 -10.48
CA ALA A 46 9.33 -8.23 -11.76
C ALA A 46 8.63 -9.21 -12.73
N GLU A 47 9.14 -10.45 -12.83
CA GLU A 47 8.53 -11.48 -13.69
C GLU A 47 7.11 -11.84 -13.21
N CYS A 48 6.91 -11.93 -11.89
CA CYS A 48 5.59 -12.20 -11.32
C CYS A 48 4.59 -11.06 -11.52
N LEU A 49 5.06 -9.81 -11.49
CA LEU A 49 4.24 -8.63 -11.81
C LEU A 49 3.76 -8.68 -13.27
N ASP A 50 4.65 -9.00 -14.22
CA ASP A 50 4.29 -9.13 -15.64
C ASP A 50 3.27 -10.25 -15.86
N ARG A 51 3.47 -11.40 -15.20
CA ARG A 51 2.57 -12.57 -15.23
C ARG A 51 1.22 -12.33 -14.57
N GLY A 52 1.02 -11.25 -13.83
CA GLY A 52 -0.27 -10.94 -13.20
C GLY A 52 -0.50 -11.63 -11.85
N HIS A 53 0.52 -12.24 -11.24
CA HIS A 53 0.38 -12.84 -9.92
C HIS A 53 1.69 -12.83 -9.12
N LEU A 54 1.66 -12.24 -7.93
CA LEU A 54 2.76 -12.31 -6.97
C LEU A 54 2.26 -12.53 -5.54
N SER A 55 3.07 -13.23 -4.75
CA SER A 55 2.89 -13.37 -3.31
C SER A 55 4.09 -12.77 -2.59
N PHE A 56 3.85 -12.05 -1.50
CA PHE A 56 4.89 -11.39 -0.72
C PHE A 56 4.51 -11.35 0.76
N ARG A 57 5.51 -11.19 1.63
CA ARG A 57 5.31 -10.97 3.06
C ARG A 57 5.64 -9.53 3.42
N LEU A 58 4.75 -8.86 4.12
CA LEU A 58 4.97 -7.54 4.68
C LEU A 58 5.48 -7.65 6.12
N ARG A 59 6.42 -6.78 6.46
CA ARG A 59 6.92 -6.51 7.81
C ARG A 59 6.84 -5.00 8.04
N GLY A 60 5.62 -4.49 8.13
CA GLY A 60 5.31 -3.11 8.47
C GLY A 60 4.99 -2.93 9.95
N ALA A 61 4.76 -1.69 10.36
CA ALA A 61 4.28 -1.37 11.69
C ALA A 61 2.81 -1.82 11.88
N LYS A 62 1.99 -1.73 10.83
CA LYS A 62 0.56 -2.07 10.87
C LYS A 62 0.24 -3.35 10.12
N LEU A 63 0.79 -3.54 8.93
CA LEU A 63 0.54 -4.72 8.10
C LEU A 63 1.70 -5.71 8.24
N CYS A 64 1.35 -6.92 8.66
CA CYS A 64 2.28 -8.03 8.84
C CYS A 64 1.74 -9.30 8.17
N GLY A 65 2.65 -10.17 7.76
CA GLY A 65 2.33 -11.48 7.20
C GLY A 65 2.19 -11.49 5.67
N GLY A 66 1.65 -12.58 5.15
CA GLY A 66 1.54 -12.86 3.73
C GLY A 66 0.36 -12.15 3.06
N PHE A 67 0.62 -11.66 1.85
CA PHE A 67 -0.33 -11.06 0.93
C PHE A 67 -0.12 -11.62 -0.49
N ALA A 68 -1.14 -11.51 -1.32
CA ALA A 68 -1.04 -11.79 -2.75
C ALA A 68 -1.71 -10.68 -3.57
N LEU A 69 -1.13 -10.37 -4.71
CA LEU A 69 -1.72 -9.54 -5.76
C LEU A 69 -2.01 -10.43 -6.97
N THR A 70 -3.26 -10.42 -7.43
CA THR A 70 -3.68 -11.14 -8.65
C THR A 70 -4.36 -10.16 -9.60
N ARG A 71 -3.87 -10.07 -10.84
CA ARG A 71 -4.48 -9.26 -11.90
C ARG A 71 -5.77 -9.93 -12.37
N ILE A 72 -6.87 -9.18 -12.34
CA ILE A 72 -8.19 -9.66 -12.75
C ILE A 72 -8.71 -8.95 -14.02
N ARG A 73 -8.05 -7.88 -14.44
CA ARG A 73 -8.31 -7.15 -15.68
C ARG A 73 -7.03 -6.52 -16.21
N GLU A 74 -6.84 -6.53 -17.52
CA GLU A 74 -5.70 -5.96 -18.22
C GLU A 74 -6.07 -4.70 -19.03
N GLY A 75 -5.07 -4.01 -19.57
CA GLY A 75 -5.25 -2.83 -20.41
C GLY A 75 -5.39 -1.52 -19.62
N ARG A 76 -6.10 -0.54 -20.18
CA ARG A 76 -6.27 0.81 -19.59
C ARG A 76 -6.91 0.80 -18.20
N ASP A 77 -7.69 -0.24 -17.90
CA ASP A 77 -8.33 -0.48 -16.62
C ASP A 77 -7.69 -1.64 -15.85
N GLU A 78 -6.36 -1.74 -15.92
CA GLU A 78 -5.60 -2.76 -15.19
C GLU A 78 -6.02 -2.77 -13.71
N THR A 79 -6.61 -3.89 -13.30
CA THR A 79 -7.21 -4.04 -11.97
C THR A 79 -6.68 -5.30 -11.31
N TRP A 80 -6.26 -5.12 -10.06
CA TRP A 80 -5.69 -6.16 -9.23
C TRP A 80 -6.55 -6.41 -7.99
N LEU A 81 -6.48 -7.63 -7.49
CA LEU A 81 -7.03 -8.03 -6.21
C LEU A 81 -5.89 -8.23 -5.23
N LEU A 82 -5.86 -7.41 -4.18
CA LEU A 82 -4.98 -7.59 -3.02
C LEU A 82 -5.69 -8.47 -1.99
N ILE A 83 -5.06 -9.58 -1.60
CA ILE A 83 -5.64 -10.58 -0.70
C ILE A 83 -4.69 -10.81 0.46
N LYS A 84 -5.20 -10.70 1.70
CA LYS A 84 -4.49 -11.17 2.90
C LYS A 84 -4.47 -12.69 2.91
N ARG A 85 -3.29 -13.30 3.00
CA ARG A 85 -3.14 -14.76 3.14
C ARG A 85 -3.52 -15.19 4.55
N ARG A 86 -4.04 -16.41 4.67
CA ARG A 86 -4.29 -17.06 5.97
C ARG A 86 -2.95 -17.44 6.60
N ASP A 87 -2.60 -16.77 7.70
CA ASP A 87 -1.40 -16.98 8.51
C ASP A 87 -1.66 -16.50 9.95
N GLU A 88 -0.61 -16.49 10.77
CA GLU A 88 -0.67 -16.06 12.18
C GLU A 88 -1.11 -14.60 12.39
N HIS A 89 -0.96 -13.74 11.37
CA HIS A 89 -1.34 -12.34 11.42
C HIS A 89 -2.73 -12.08 10.80
N ALA A 90 -3.40 -13.11 10.28
CA ALA A 90 -4.72 -12.98 9.67
C ALA A 90 -5.83 -12.93 10.74
N ASP A 91 -6.50 -11.80 10.83
CA ASP A 91 -7.70 -11.62 11.66
C ASP A 91 -8.81 -10.94 10.85
N ALA A 92 -9.89 -11.67 10.60
CA ALA A 92 -11.04 -11.20 9.82
C ALA A 92 -11.80 -10.05 10.52
N ARG A 93 -11.62 -9.87 11.82
CA ARG A 93 -12.26 -8.78 12.59
C ARG A 93 -11.42 -7.51 12.60
N ARG A 94 -10.12 -7.61 12.32
CA ARG A 94 -9.19 -6.49 12.37
C ARG A 94 -9.45 -5.53 11.21
N LYS A 95 -9.64 -4.24 11.53
CA LYS A 95 -9.88 -3.17 10.56
C LYS A 95 -8.85 -2.05 10.74
N PRO A 96 -7.57 -2.27 10.39
CA PRO A 96 -6.47 -1.37 10.77
C PRO A 96 -6.64 0.03 10.18
N ALA A 97 -7.19 0.17 8.97
CA ALA A 97 -7.47 1.47 8.36
C ALA A 97 -8.46 2.33 9.19
N LYS A 98 -9.28 1.71 10.05
CA LYS A 98 -10.19 2.41 10.96
C LYS A 98 -9.60 2.60 12.36
N SER A 99 -8.90 1.59 12.87
CA SER A 99 -8.42 1.56 14.25
C SER A 99 -7.04 2.18 14.44
N GLN A 100 -6.29 2.40 13.36
CA GLN A 100 -4.94 2.96 13.35
C GLN A 100 -4.84 3.95 12.17
N PRO A 101 -5.64 5.03 12.12
CA PRO A 101 -5.67 5.96 10.98
C PRO A 101 -4.42 6.86 10.86
N GLU A 102 -3.63 7.00 11.92
CA GLU A 102 -2.50 7.92 12.05
C GLU A 102 -1.27 7.54 11.21
N SER A 103 -0.38 8.49 10.95
CA SER A 103 0.93 8.26 10.36
C SER A 103 1.82 7.43 11.29
N VAL A 104 2.64 6.54 10.72
CA VAL A 104 3.70 5.83 11.47
C VAL A 104 4.95 6.68 11.69
N LEU A 105 5.10 7.80 10.97
CA LEU A 105 6.25 8.70 11.10
C LEU A 105 5.96 9.86 12.06
N SER A 106 4.82 10.53 11.88
CA SER A 106 4.49 11.75 12.63
C SER A 106 3.31 11.60 13.60
N GLY A 107 2.55 10.50 13.53
CA GLY A 107 1.33 10.32 14.33
C GLY A 107 0.14 11.19 13.89
N ARG A 108 0.29 11.98 12.81
CA ARG A 108 -0.79 12.80 12.24
C ARG A 108 -1.76 11.99 11.39
N THR A 109 -3.03 12.38 11.39
CA THR A 109 -4.07 11.87 10.50
C THR A 109 -4.16 12.70 9.22
N LEU A 110 -4.96 12.25 8.25
CA LEU A 110 -5.25 13.04 7.04
C LEU A 110 -5.99 14.34 7.39
N ASP A 111 -6.88 14.30 8.38
CA ASP A 111 -7.66 15.47 8.82
C ASP A 111 -6.72 16.53 9.43
N ASP A 112 -5.74 16.11 10.25
CA ASP A 112 -4.75 17.04 10.82
C ASP A 112 -3.95 17.79 9.73
N LEU A 113 -3.65 17.14 8.60
CA LEU A 113 -2.96 17.78 7.47
C LEU A 113 -3.87 18.68 6.65
N ALA A 114 -5.13 18.28 6.48
CA ALA A 114 -6.12 19.08 5.75
C ALA A 114 -6.46 20.37 6.49
N GLU A 115 -6.53 20.35 7.83
CA GLU A 115 -6.78 21.54 8.66
C GLU A 115 -5.57 22.48 8.79
N SER A 116 -4.37 21.99 8.48
CA SER A 116 -3.13 22.76 8.54
C SER A 116 -2.77 23.48 7.23
N SER A 117 -3.61 23.38 6.19
CA SER A 117 -3.36 23.89 4.84
C SER A 117 -4.19 25.12 4.46
#